data_AF-G7H5K1-F1
#
_entry.id   AF-G7H5K1-F1
#
_cell.length_a   1.000
_cell.length_b   1.000
_cell.length_c   1.000
_cell.angle_alpha   90.00
_cell.angle_beta   90.00
_cell.angle_gamma   90.00
#
_symmetry.space_group_name_H-M   'P 1'
#
loop_
_entity.id
_entity.type
_entity.pdbx_description
1 polymer ?
#
loop_
_entity_poly.entity_id
_entity_poly.type
_entity_poly.pdbx_seq_one_letter_code
_entity_poly.pdbx_strand_id
1 'polypeptide(L)'
;MWVPLWWWLAAAVLTGVLGYEIRLGAHGAAWSWWVFPAVAALLVAVLVSVSRRRIRVTADGELHAGGARLPGSVIGRGASVPPSAKSAAMGRQLDPAAFLVHHSWVRPMVLLVLDDPDDPTPYWLVSTRHPDKLLSALGVADARLAGTPESPAPVAPERSLVISALGAALYPPLRWLMFRLPAETVHGIASGAIRLVGALPGAGRLVGRALTVDDPILRQEALGTVFPAPLGLAAGFDKSAAAVRSWGPMGFGYAEIGTITGQAQPGNPKPRLFRLTADRALINRMGFNNPGADATATRLGKALRSSRGHAVPIGANIGKTKAVELSAAADDYTHSATRLGPLADFVVVNVSSPNTPGLRDLQAVEQLRPILAAVRAATDRPVLVKIAPDLADDDVDAVADLAVETGLAGIVATNTTISRAGLRSSPEQVSKAGDGGLSGPPVADRSLAVLRRLYARVGDDLLLVSAGGIETADDAWERILAGATLLQGYTGFIYGGPLYAKDIHAGLAAKVRGAGFASIAEAVGAGHRTAAG
;
A
#
# COMPACT_ATOMS: atom_id res chain seq x y z
N MET A 1 -6.12 -19.71 29.07
CA MET A 1 -4.80 -19.67 29.74
C MET A 1 -4.50 -18.21 30.07
N TRP A 2 -4.08 -17.88 31.29
CA TRP A 2 -3.84 -16.48 31.65
C TRP A 2 -2.68 -15.87 30.86
N VAL A 3 -2.88 -14.61 30.46
CA VAL A 3 -1.84 -13.78 29.83
C VAL A 3 -0.74 -13.51 30.86
N PRO A 4 0.55 -13.66 30.51
CA PRO A 4 1.65 -13.42 31.45
C PRO A 4 1.72 -11.98 31.94
N LEU A 5 2.25 -11.76 33.15
CA LEU A 5 2.39 -10.42 33.76
C LEU A 5 3.14 -9.43 32.85
N TRP A 6 4.14 -9.88 32.08
CA TRP A 6 4.92 -8.99 31.21
C TRP A 6 4.12 -8.38 30.05
N TRP A 7 3.03 -9.01 29.60
CA TRP A 7 2.12 -8.41 28.62
C TRP A 7 1.33 -7.24 29.21
N TRP A 8 0.98 -7.32 30.50
CA TRP A 8 0.34 -6.21 31.22
C TRP A 8 1.31 -5.05 31.41
N LEU A 9 2.58 -5.34 31.71
CA LEU A 9 3.64 -4.33 31.74
C LEU A 9 3.84 -3.68 30.37
N ALA A 10 3.86 -4.47 29.29
CA ALA A 10 3.97 -3.93 27.93
C ALA A 10 2.76 -3.05 27.55
N ALA A 11 1.55 -3.43 27.93
CA ALA A 11 0.34 -2.62 27.73
C ALA A 11 0.38 -1.30 28.52
N ALA A 12 0.92 -1.32 29.75
CA ALA A 12 1.11 -0.09 30.54
C ALA A 12 2.12 0.87 29.88
N VAL A 13 3.26 0.34 29.40
CA VAL A 13 4.25 1.14 28.64
C VAL A 13 3.63 1.72 27.38
N LEU A 14 2.89 0.90 26.61
CA LEU A 14 2.23 1.34 25.37
C LEU A 14 1.18 2.43 25.62
N THR A 15 0.42 2.31 26.72
CA THR A 15 -0.52 3.35 27.17
C THR A 15 0.22 4.66 27.45
N GLY A 16 1.34 4.60 28.16
CA GLY A 16 2.16 5.77 28.47
C GLY A 16 2.69 6.46 27.22
N VAL A 17 3.25 5.69 26.29
CA VAL A 17 3.82 6.21 25.03
C VAL A 17 2.73 6.84 24.16
N LEU A 18 1.63 6.12 23.88
CA LEU A 18 0.54 6.62 23.03
C LEU A 18 -0.16 7.84 23.63
N GLY A 19 -0.42 7.81 24.94
CA GLY A 19 -1.03 8.94 25.64
C GLY A 19 -0.13 10.17 25.65
N TYR A 20 1.18 9.99 25.83
CA TYR A 20 2.14 11.09 25.85
C TYR A 20 2.30 11.77 24.48
N GLU A 21 2.41 10.98 23.41
CA GLU A 21 2.47 11.50 22.03
C GLU A 21 1.22 12.31 21.66
N ILE A 22 0.03 11.79 21.98
CA ILE A 22 -1.23 12.49 21.70
C ILE A 22 -1.33 13.79 22.53
N ARG A 23 -0.84 13.78 23.77
CA ARG A 23 -0.80 14.97 24.62
C ARG A 23 0.13 16.05 24.08
N LEU A 24 1.32 15.67 23.60
CA LEU A 24 2.25 16.60 22.95
C LEU A 24 1.60 17.21 21.70
N GLY A 25 0.94 16.39 20.89
CA GLY A 25 0.22 16.83 19.69
C GLY A 25 -1.01 17.71 19.99
N ALA A 26 -1.62 17.56 21.16
CA ALA A 26 -2.75 18.37 21.61
C ALA A 26 -2.33 19.62 22.41
N HIS A 27 -1.03 19.96 22.42
CA HIS A 27 -0.46 21.10 23.15
C HIS A 27 -0.88 21.19 24.62
N GLY A 28 -1.05 20.03 25.28
CA GLY A 28 -1.45 19.98 26.70
C GLY A 28 -2.91 20.31 26.98
N ALA A 29 -3.78 20.32 25.96
CA ALA A 29 -5.22 20.53 26.16
C ALA A 29 -5.80 19.56 27.20
N ALA A 30 -6.65 20.05 28.10
CA ALA A 30 -7.16 19.28 29.24
C ALA A 30 -7.85 17.97 28.85
N TRP A 31 -8.52 17.93 27.68
CA TRP A 31 -9.17 16.71 27.19
C TRP A 31 -8.18 15.59 26.84
N SER A 32 -6.92 15.91 26.53
CA SER A 32 -5.89 14.92 26.15
C SER A 32 -5.55 13.94 27.28
N TRP A 33 -5.85 14.30 28.53
CA TRP A 33 -5.71 13.40 29.68
C TRP A 33 -6.64 12.19 29.60
N TRP A 34 -7.80 12.30 28.95
CA TRP A 34 -8.76 11.19 28.78
C TRP A 34 -8.26 10.11 27.82
N VAL A 35 -7.21 10.39 27.04
CA VAL A 35 -6.62 9.43 26.11
C VAL A 35 -5.91 8.29 26.85
N PHE A 36 -5.25 8.58 27.96
CA PHE A 36 -4.57 7.57 28.78
C PHE A 36 -5.54 6.48 29.30
N PRO A 37 -6.63 6.82 30.02
CA PRO A 37 -7.58 5.80 30.47
C PRO A 37 -8.32 5.12 29.31
N ALA A 38 -8.57 5.81 28.19
CA ALA A 38 -9.20 5.19 27.02
C ALA A 38 -8.31 4.12 26.36
N VAL A 39 -7.03 4.43 26.12
CA VAL A 39 -6.05 3.48 25.58
C VAL A 39 -5.81 2.34 26.56
N ALA A 40 -5.69 2.64 27.86
CA ALA A 40 -5.55 1.63 28.91
C ALA A 40 -6.74 0.66 28.90
N ALA A 41 -7.97 1.18 28.90
CA ALA A 41 -9.18 0.37 28.90
C ALA A 41 -9.26 -0.54 27.66
N LEU A 42 -8.90 -0.03 26.48
CA LEU A 42 -8.86 -0.81 25.25
C LEU A 42 -7.84 -1.95 25.35
N LEU A 43 -6.61 -1.66 25.79
CA LEU A 43 -5.56 -2.68 25.92
C LEU A 43 -5.90 -3.72 26.98
N VAL A 44 -6.47 -3.31 28.12
CA VAL A 44 -6.98 -4.23 29.15
C VAL A 44 -8.07 -5.13 28.56
N ALA A 45 -9.04 -4.58 27.83
CA ALA A 45 -10.10 -5.36 27.20
C ALA A 45 -9.54 -6.40 26.21
N VAL A 46 -8.54 -6.04 25.42
CA VAL A 46 -7.83 -6.96 24.53
C VAL A 46 -7.14 -8.08 25.32
N LEU A 47 -6.34 -7.74 26.35
CA LEU A 47 -5.63 -8.75 27.15
C LEU A 47 -6.60 -9.70 27.87
N VAL A 48 -7.70 -9.17 28.43
CA VAL A 48 -8.76 -9.98 29.05
C VAL A 48 -9.39 -10.90 28.01
N SER A 49 -9.76 -10.38 26.83
CA SER A 49 -10.37 -11.16 25.75
C SER A 49 -9.48 -12.33 25.33
N VAL A 50 -8.19 -12.10 25.11
CA VAL A 50 -7.27 -13.16 24.70
C VAL A 50 -6.98 -14.14 25.87
N SER A 51 -7.01 -13.68 27.12
CA SER A 51 -6.84 -14.55 28.31
C SER A 51 -8.01 -15.52 28.53
N ARG A 52 -9.22 -15.15 28.10
CA ARG A 52 -10.46 -15.92 28.31
C ARG A 52 -10.58 -17.14 27.40
N ARG A 53 -9.78 -17.23 26.33
CA ARG A 53 -9.77 -18.42 25.46
C ARG A 53 -9.22 -19.62 26.25
N ARG A 54 -10.10 -20.61 26.47
CA ARG A 54 -9.79 -21.88 27.13
C ARG A 54 -9.92 -23.00 26.12
N ILE A 55 -9.05 -23.99 26.27
CA ILE A 55 -9.17 -25.28 25.59
C ILE A 55 -9.84 -26.21 26.59
N ARG A 56 -10.88 -26.90 26.16
CA ARG A 56 -11.62 -27.90 26.96
C ARG A 56 -11.92 -29.09 26.06
N VAL A 57 -12.01 -30.27 26.65
CA VAL A 57 -12.56 -31.47 25.98
C VAL A 57 -13.81 -31.84 26.75
N THR A 58 -14.93 -32.06 26.07
CA THR A 58 -16.20 -32.47 26.69
C THR A 58 -16.15 -33.95 27.08
N ALA A 59 -17.11 -34.40 27.88
CA ALA A 59 -17.22 -35.82 28.24
C ALA A 59 -17.44 -36.72 27.00
N ASP A 60 -18.05 -36.18 25.95
CA ASP A 60 -18.31 -36.86 24.67
C ASP A 60 -17.11 -36.83 23.71
N GLY A 61 -15.95 -36.34 24.17
CA GLY A 61 -14.71 -36.31 23.38
C GLY A 61 -14.61 -35.14 22.38
N GLU A 62 -15.45 -34.12 22.47
CA GLU A 62 -15.40 -32.94 21.59
C GLU A 62 -14.38 -31.92 22.11
N LEU A 63 -13.44 -31.50 21.25
CA LEU A 63 -12.47 -30.46 21.54
C LEU A 63 -13.08 -29.07 21.34
N HIS A 64 -13.08 -28.25 22.39
CA HIS A 64 -13.47 -26.84 22.35
C HIS A 64 -12.23 -25.97 22.47
N ALA A 65 -11.92 -25.21 21.43
CA ALA A 65 -10.79 -24.28 21.41
C ALA A 65 -11.28 -22.83 21.18
N GLY A 66 -11.67 -22.17 22.27
CA GLY A 66 -12.36 -20.88 22.16
C GLY A 66 -13.79 -21.07 21.65
N GLY A 67 -14.12 -20.47 20.50
CA GLY A 67 -15.44 -20.63 19.86
C GLY A 67 -15.51 -21.79 18.87
N ALA A 68 -14.37 -22.39 18.51
CA ALA A 68 -14.29 -23.50 17.57
C ALA A 68 -14.47 -24.84 18.28
N ARG A 69 -15.14 -25.77 17.61
CA ARG A 69 -15.46 -27.11 18.10
C ARG A 69 -14.99 -28.14 17.09
N LEU A 70 -14.43 -29.24 17.58
CA LEU A 70 -13.95 -30.35 16.77
C LEU A 70 -14.37 -31.65 17.44
N PRO A 71 -15.27 -32.45 16.82
CA PRO A 71 -15.61 -33.77 17.31
C PRO A 71 -14.36 -34.65 17.40
N GLY A 72 -14.17 -35.38 18.50
CA GLY A 72 -13.03 -36.31 18.62
C GLY A 72 -13.04 -37.42 17.57
N SER A 73 -14.22 -37.78 17.07
CA SER A 73 -14.43 -38.84 16.08
C SER A 73 -13.81 -38.55 14.70
N VAL A 74 -13.55 -37.28 14.37
CA VAL A 74 -12.92 -36.90 13.10
C VAL A 74 -11.40 -36.79 13.21
N ILE A 75 -10.83 -36.99 14.41
CA ILE A 75 -9.38 -36.91 14.63
C ILE A 75 -8.78 -38.28 14.34
N GLY A 76 -8.09 -38.40 13.21
CA GLY A 76 -7.38 -39.61 12.83
C GLY A 76 -6.10 -39.84 13.63
N ARG A 77 -5.31 -38.78 13.82
CA ARG A 77 -3.97 -38.88 14.42
C ARG A 77 -3.62 -37.65 15.24
N GLY A 78 -2.77 -37.82 16.26
CA GLY A 78 -2.35 -36.74 17.13
C GLY A 78 -0.86 -36.84 17.46
N ALA A 79 -0.19 -35.69 17.52
CA ALA A 79 1.24 -35.61 17.82
C ALA A 79 1.56 -34.41 18.71
N SER A 80 2.36 -34.63 19.75
CA SER A 80 2.93 -33.53 20.52
C SER A 80 4.00 -32.79 19.71
N VAL A 81 3.91 -31.47 19.68
CA VAL A 81 4.87 -30.58 19.00
C VAL A 81 5.70 -29.86 20.06
N PRO A 82 7.00 -30.21 20.22
CA PRO A 82 7.84 -29.61 21.23
C PRO A 82 8.15 -28.14 20.91
N PRO A 83 8.55 -27.34 21.92
CA PRO A 83 8.87 -25.92 21.72
C PRO A 83 9.91 -25.63 20.63
N SER A 84 10.88 -26.55 20.44
CA SER A 84 11.91 -26.45 19.40
C SER A 84 11.36 -26.57 17.98
N ALA A 85 10.31 -27.37 17.78
CA ALA A 85 9.68 -27.61 16.48
C ALA A 85 8.51 -26.65 16.21
N LYS A 86 8.05 -25.91 17.22
CA LYS A 86 6.90 -25.00 17.13
C LYS A 86 7.04 -23.96 16.01
N SER A 87 8.22 -23.35 15.86
CA SER A 87 8.46 -22.34 14.81
C SER A 87 8.44 -22.94 13.41
N ALA A 88 8.87 -24.20 13.24
CA ALA A 88 8.82 -24.90 11.97
C ALA A 88 7.37 -25.30 11.64
N ALA A 89 6.64 -25.85 12.62
CA ALA A 89 5.24 -26.26 12.49
C ALA A 89 4.29 -25.08 12.18
N MET A 90 4.60 -23.86 12.63
CA MET A 90 3.86 -22.63 12.29
C MET A 90 4.56 -21.79 11.22
N GLY A 91 5.61 -22.35 10.60
CA GLY A 91 6.48 -21.67 9.66
C GLY A 91 5.99 -21.79 8.22
N ARG A 92 6.93 -21.77 7.27
CA ARG A 92 6.63 -21.81 5.82
C ARG A 92 6.00 -23.13 5.35
N GLN A 93 6.06 -24.17 6.19
CA GLN A 93 5.49 -25.49 5.92
C GLN A 93 4.11 -25.68 6.57
N LEU A 94 3.59 -24.68 7.29
CA LEU A 94 2.22 -24.75 7.81
C LEU A 94 1.25 -24.74 6.63
N ASP A 95 0.39 -25.74 6.59
CA ASP A 95 -0.66 -25.83 5.59
C ASP A 95 -1.61 -24.62 5.78
N PRO A 96 -1.85 -23.81 4.73
CA PRO A 96 -2.74 -22.65 4.81
C PRO A 96 -4.15 -23.00 5.27
N ALA A 97 -4.62 -24.23 5.03
CA ALA A 97 -5.93 -24.72 5.44
C ALA A 97 -5.96 -25.16 6.91
N ALA A 98 -4.82 -25.51 7.51
CA ALA A 98 -4.76 -26.01 8.88
C ALA A 98 -5.29 -25.01 9.92
N PHE A 99 -6.11 -25.48 10.85
CA PHE A 99 -6.73 -24.63 11.87
C PHE A 99 -5.76 -24.37 13.03
N LEU A 100 -5.38 -23.12 13.24
CA LEU A 100 -4.34 -22.74 14.20
C LEU A 100 -4.92 -22.09 15.45
N VAL A 101 -4.76 -22.75 16.60
CA VAL A 101 -5.04 -22.17 17.92
C VAL A 101 -3.71 -21.84 18.59
N HIS A 102 -3.22 -20.64 18.32
CA HIS A 102 -1.92 -20.20 18.81
C HIS A 102 -2.01 -19.26 20.02
N HIS A 103 -1.24 -19.59 21.05
CA HIS A 103 -0.90 -18.66 22.12
C HIS A 103 0.62 -18.44 22.13
N SER A 104 1.05 -17.19 21.92
CA SER A 104 2.47 -16.84 21.78
C SER A 104 3.29 -17.07 23.05
N TRP A 105 2.64 -17.10 24.21
CA TRP A 105 3.25 -17.39 25.53
C TRP A 105 3.09 -18.86 25.99
N VAL A 106 2.56 -19.74 25.16
CA VAL A 106 2.43 -21.19 25.47
C VAL A 106 3.41 -21.94 24.59
N ARG A 107 4.41 -22.58 25.18
CA ARG A 107 5.55 -23.13 24.41
C ARG A 107 5.24 -24.42 23.64
N PRO A 108 4.54 -25.44 24.19
CA PRO A 108 4.20 -26.65 23.44
C PRO A 108 2.94 -26.47 22.58
N MET A 109 2.79 -27.32 21.58
CA MET A 109 1.55 -27.47 20.80
C MET A 109 1.20 -28.94 20.62
N VAL A 110 0.00 -29.21 20.14
CA VAL A 110 -0.46 -30.52 19.66
C VAL A 110 -0.93 -30.35 18.23
N LEU A 111 -0.48 -31.24 17.35
CA LEU A 111 -0.98 -31.43 15.99
C LEU A 111 -2.08 -32.50 16.04
N LEU A 112 -3.24 -32.24 15.46
CA LEU A 112 -4.37 -33.16 15.35
C LEU A 112 -4.75 -33.27 13.87
N VAL A 113 -4.41 -34.37 13.22
CA VAL A 113 -4.73 -34.63 11.81
C VAL A 113 -6.16 -35.13 11.72
N LEU A 114 -6.94 -34.56 10.80
CA LEU A 114 -8.34 -34.91 10.61
C LEU A 114 -8.47 -36.00 9.53
N ASP A 115 -9.30 -37.00 9.80
CA ASP A 115 -9.70 -38.06 8.85
C ASP A 115 -11.15 -37.80 8.38
N ASP A 116 -11.42 -36.57 7.95
CA ASP A 116 -12.71 -36.15 7.40
C ASP A 116 -12.51 -35.63 5.97
N PRO A 117 -12.98 -36.36 4.93
CA PRO A 117 -12.80 -35.95 3.54
C PRO A 117 -13.63 -34.71 3.16
N ASP A 118 -14.64 -34.37 3.96
CA ASP A 118 -15.52 -33.21 3.73
C ASP A 118 -15.06 -31.97 4.54
N ASP A 119 -14.13 -32.12 5.49
CA ASP A 119 -13.56 -30.98 6.22
C ASP A 119 -12.43 -30.33 5.39
N PRO A 120 -12.53 -29.03 5.05
CA PRO A 120 -11.47 -28.33 4.32
C PRO A 120 -10.17 -28.17 5.13
N THR A 121 -10.17 -28.54 6.42
CA THR A 121 -9.05 -28.41 7.34
C THR A 121 -8.28 -29.73 7.47
N PRO A 122 -7.04 -29.85 6.96
CA PRO A 122 -6.30 -31.12 7.00
C PRO A 122 -5.82 -31.48 8.41
N TYR A 123 -5.60 -30.48 9.28
CA TYR A 123 -5.23 -30.68 10.68
C TYR A 123 -5.43 -29.43 11.53
N TRP A 124 -5.53 -29.62 12.85
CA TRP A 124 -5.51 -28.56 13.84
C TRP A 124 -4.15 -28.51 14.55
N LEU A 125 -3.64 -27.29 14.78
CA LEU A 125 -2.44 -27.07 15.59
C LEU A 125 -2.79 -26.22 16.82
N VAL A 126 -2.77 -26.84 17.99
CA VAL A 126 -3.35 -26.29 19.22
C VAL A 126 -2.28 -26.07 20.29
N SER A 127 -2.08 -24.82 20.71
CA SER A 127 -1.16 -24.47 21.79
C SER A 127 -1.71 -24.96 23.13
N THR A 128 -0.97 -25.81 23.83
CA THR A 128 -1.35 -26.29 25.16
C THR A 128 -0.11 -26.46 26.04
N ARG A 129 -0.25 -26.21 27.35
CA ARG A 129 0.81 -26.48 28.33
C ARG A 129 0.90 -27.96 28.69
N HIS A 130 -0.12 -28.74 28.34
CA HIS A 130 -0.25 -30.15 28.68
C HIS A 130 -0.65 -30.94 27.43
N PRO A 131 0.27 -31.13 26.46
CA PRO A 131 -0.01 -31.86 25.22
C PRO A 131 -0.49 -33.29 25.50
N ASP A 132 0.16 -34.00 26.42
CA ASP A 132 -0.18 -35.39 26.76
C ASP A 132 -1.59 -35.52 27.34
N LYS A 133 -1.99 -34.58 28.22
CA LYS A 133 -3.34 -34.54 28.80
C LYS A 133 -4.41 -34.25 27.75
N LEU A 134 -4.09 -33.41 26.77
CA LEU A 134 -5.01 -33.08 25.69
C LEU A 134 -5.21 -34.28 24.76
N LEU A 135 -4.13 -34.92 24.32
CA LEU A 135 -4.18 -36.12 23.48
C LEU A 135 -4.90 -37.28 24.18
N SER A 136 -4.58 -37.52 25.45
CA SER A 136 -5.25 -38.53 26.27
C SER A 136 -6.74 -38.26 26.45
N ALA A 137 -7.15 -37.00 26.67
CA ALA A 137 -8.56 -36.63 26.79
C ALA A 137 -9.34 -36.80 25.48
N LEU A 138 -8.65 -36.74 24.33
CA LEU A 138 -9.24 -36.97 23.01
C LEU A 138 -9.22 -38.45 22.58
N GLY A 139 -8.61 -39.34 23.38
CA GLY A 139 -8.48 -40.76 23.04
C GLY A 139 -7.49 -41.03 21.89
N VAL A 140 -6.59 -40.09 21.60
CA VAL A 140 -5.65 -40.18 20.47
C VAL A 140 -4.24 -40.52 20.97
N ALA A 141 -3.64 -41.57 20.40
CA ALA A 141 -2.26 -41.96 20.74
C ALA A 141 -1.25 -40.92 20.22
N ASP A 142 -0.26 -40.55 21.06
CA ASP A 142 0.79 -39.59 20.69
C ASP A 142 1.81 -40.25 19.74
N ALA A 143 1.62 -40.03 18.44
CA ALA A 143 2.62 -40.37 17.45
C ALA A 143 3.69 -39.26 17.45
N ARG A 144 4.79 -39.44 18.18
CA ARG A 144 5.93 -38.50 18.12
C ARG A 144 6.35 -38.33 16.65
N LEU A 145 6.27 -37.10 16.14
CA LEU A 145 6.61 -36.76 14.74
C LEU A 145 8.03 -37.24 14.38
N ALA A 146 8.12 -38.37 13.68
CA ALA A 146 9.30 -38.80 12.95
C ALA A 146 9.00 -38.62 11.45
N GLY A 147 9.50 -37.52 10.87
CA GLY A 147 9.32 -37.20 9.46
C GLY A 147 8.13 -36.28 9.16
N THR A 148 8.39 -35.24 8.39
CA THR A 148 7.41 -34.27 7.88
C THR A 148 6.52 -34.92 6.81
N PRO A 149 5.17 -34.78 6.85
CA PRO A 149 4.32 -35.19 5.74
C PRO A 149 4.55 -34.28 4.53
N GLU A 150 4.63 -34.86 3.33
CA GLU A 150 4.61 -34.12 2.06
C GLU A 150 3.27 -33.40 1.88
N SER A 151 3.33 -32.12 1.50
CA SER A 151 2.16 -31.25 1.36
C SER A 151 1.59 -31.36 -0.06
N PRO A 152 0.27 -31.57 -0.23
CA PRO A 152 -0.37 -31.42 -1.54
C PRO A 152 -0.33 -29.96 -2.03
N ALA A 153 -0.50 -29.79 -3.35
CA ALA A 153 -0.33 -28.53 -4.06
C ALA A 153 -1.20 -27.38 -3.50
N PRO A 154 -0.68 -26.13 -3.49
CA PRO A 154 -1.32 -25.01 -2.80
C PRO A 154 -2.61 -24.56 -3.50
N VAL A 155 -3.73 -24.67 -2.79
CA VAL A 155 -4.96 -23.92 -3.08
C VAL A 155 -4.80 -22.50 -2.51
N ALA A 156 -5.19 -21.48 -3.28
CA ALA A 156 -5.01 -20.07 -2.93
C ALA A 156 -5.68 -19.71 -1.58
N PRO A 157 -5.02 -18.93 -0.68
CA PRO A 157 -5.51 -18.76 0.68
C PRO A 157 -6.57 -17.65 0.81
N GLU A 158 -7.75 -17.99 1.31
CA GLU A 158 -8.81 -17.05 1.77
C GLU A 158 -8.50 -16.35 3.12
N ARG A 159 -7.26 -16.43 3.63
CA ARG A 159 -6.90 -15.89 4.96
C ARG A 159 -6.54 -14.39 4.93
N SER A 160 -7.56 -13.53 4.80
CA SER A 160 -7.53 -12.15 5.33
C SER A 160 -8.85 -11.69 5.97
N LEU A 161 -9.88 -12.55 6.08
CA LEU A 161 -11.22 -12.11 6.52
C LEU A 161 -11.22 -11.35 7.86
N VAL A 162 -10.39 -11.69 8.85
CA VAL A 162 -10.40 -11.03 10.17
C VAL A 162 -9.69 -9.67 10.17
N ILE A 163 -8.51 -9.54 9.54
CA ILE A 163 -7.80 -8.25 9.44
C ILE A 163 -8.56 -7.32 8.50
N SER A 164 -9.07 -7.86 7.38
CA SER A 164 -9.93 -7.14 6.45
C SER A 164 -11.23 -6.71 7.14
N ALA A 165 -11.89 -7.56 7.94
CA ALA A 165 -13.09 -7.19 8.69
C ALA A 165 -12.82 -6.15 9.79
N LEU A 166 -11.73 -6.28 10.55
CA LEU A 166 -11.38 -5.30 11.58
C LEU A 166 -11.00 -3.94 10.96
N GLY A 167 -10.22 -3.92 9.89
CA GLY A 167 -9.91 -2.68 9.19
C GLY A 167 -11.15 -2.07 8.53
N ALA A 168 -11.99 -2.88 7.91
CA ALA A 168 -13.28 -2.45 7.35
C ALA A 168 -14.24 -1.92 8.41
N ALA A 169 -14.17 -2.40 9.66
CA ALA A 169 -14.98 -1.89 10.76
C ALA A 169 -14.39 -0.63 11.44
N LEU A 170 -13.06 -0.55 11.58
CA LEU A 170 -12.38 0.51 12.32
C LEU A 170 -12.06 1.74 11.48
N TYR A 171 -11.79 1.57 10.19
CA TYR A 171 -11.40 2.69 9.34
C TYR A 171 -12.56 3.66 9.03
N PRO A 172 -13.80 3.21 8.74
CA PRO A 172 -14.91 4.13 8.50
C PRO A 172 -15.18 5.15 9.62
N PRO A 173 -15.26 4.76 10.92
CA PRO A 173 -15.44 5.74 11.99
C PRO A 173 -14.21 6.64 12.17
N LEU A 174 -12.99 6.10 12.03
CA LEU A 174 -11.77 6.91 12.06
C LEU A 174 -11.75 7.94 10.92
N ARG A 175 -12.10 7.54 9.70
CA ARG A 175 -12.23 8.41 8.53
C ARG A 175 -13.27 9.48 8.75
N TRP A 176 -14.45 9.12 9.27
CA TRP A 176 -15.49 10.07 9.61
C TRP A 176 -14.99 11.14 10.60
N LEU A 177 -14.25 10.74 11.64
CA LEU A 177 -13.63 11.66 12.59
C LEU A 177 -12.57 12.55 11.93
N MET A 178 -11.65 11.95 11.16
CA MET A 178 -10.61 12.68 10.43
C MET A 178 -11.22 13.71 9.46
N PHE A 179 -12.33 13.38 8.81
CA PHE A 179 -12.94 14.26 7.81
C PHE A 179 -13.61 15.50 8.42
N ARG A 180 -13.71 15.59 9.75
CA ARG A 180 -14.07 16.82 10.48
C ARG A 180 -12.95 17.85 10.53
N LEU A 181 -11.70 17.44 10.27
CA LEU A 181 -10.54 18.31 10.27
C LEU A 181 -10.15 18.74 8.83
N PRO A 182 -9.51 19.92 8.66
CA PRO A 182 -8.98 20.34 7.37
C PRO A 182 -8.10 19.27 6.72
N ALA A 183 -8.19 19.13 5.41
CA ALA A 183 -7.56 18.00 4.72
C ALA A 183 -6.04 17.96 4.86
N GLU A 184 -5.39 19.12 4.77
CA GLU A 184 -3.94 19.23 4.92
C GLU A 184 -3.48 18.95 6.36
N THR A 185 -4.31 19.27 7.37
CA THR A 185 -4.04 18.93 8.78
C THR A 185 -4.03 17.43 9.00
N VAL A 186 -5.06 16.73 8.51
CA VAL A 186 -5.13 15.25 8.59
C VAL A 186 -3.98 14.61 7.85
N HIS A 187 -3.63 15.12 6.66
CA HIS A 187 -2.48 14.61 5.92
C HIS A 187 -1.19 14.75 6.73
N GLY A 188 -0.97 15.87 7.43
CA GLY A 188 0.17 16.04 8.34
C GLY A 188 0.20 15.02 9.48
N ILE A 189 -0.93 14.81 10.17
CA ILE A 189 -1.07 13.83 11.26
C ILE A 189 -0.82 12.41 10.75
N ALA A 190 -1.48 12.02 9.66
CA ALA A 190 -1.36 10.69 9.07
C ALA A 190 0.07 10.43 8.59
N SER A 191 0.71 11.40 7.92
CA SER A 191 2.11 11.32 7.51
C SER A 191 3.04 11.17 8.72
N GLY A 192 2.77 11.86 9.83
CA GLY A 192 3.49 11.66 11.10
C GLY A 192 3.38 10.21 11.61
N ALA A 193 2.16 9.68 11.67
CA ALA A 193 1.92 8.29 12.10
C ALA A 193 2.58 7.26 11.16
N ILE A 194 2.46 7.44 9.85
CA ILE A 194 3.07 6.55 8.85
C ILE A 194 4.61 6.59 8.98
N ARG A 195 5.21 7.75 9.25
CA ARG A 195 6.68 7.83 9.47
C ARG A 195 7.15 6.97 10.62
N LEU A 196 6.34 6.79 11.67
CA LEU A 196 6.68 5.92 12.79
C LEU A 196 6.83 4.45 12.38
N VAL A 197 6.07 4.00 11.37
CA VAL A 197 6.18 2.62 10.82
C VAL A 197 7.59 2.34 10.33
N GLY A 198 8.18 3.30 9.59
CA GLY A 198 9.54 3.19 9.07
C GLY A 198 10.62 3.59 10.08
N ALA A 199 10.31 4.46 11.05
CA ALA A 199 11.29 4.98 12.01
C ALA A 199 11.53 4.03 13.21
N LEU A 200 10.49 3.38 13.72
CA LEU A 200 10.59 2.54 14.91
C LEU A 200 11.09 1.12 14.57
N PRO A 201 12.09 0.58 15.29
CA PRO A 201 12.56 -0.78 15.10
C PRO A 201 11.42 -1.81 15.23
N GLY A 202 11.28 -2.67 14.22
CA GLY A 202 10.28 -3.75 14.22
C GLY A 202 8.84 -3.33 13.84
N ALA A 203 8.50 -2.04 13.89
CA ALA A 203 7.16 -1.56 13.52
C ALA A 203 6.82 -1.88 12.06
N GLY A 204 7.73 -1.59 11.13
CA GLY A 204 7.56 -1.93 9.72
C GLY A 204 7.35 -3.43 9.47
N ARG A 205 8.03 -4.31 10.20
CA ARG A 205 7.82 -5.76 10.09
C ARG A 205 6.44 -6.17 10.59
N LEU A 206 5.97 -5.58 11.71
CA LEU A 206 4.65 -5.88 12.26
C LEU A 206 3.53 -5.41 11.34
N VAL A 207 3.63 -4.17 10.85
CA VAL A 207 2.66 -3.58 9.93
C VAL A 207 2.66 -4.32 8.59
N GLY A 208 3.84 -4.62 8.04
CA GLY A 208 3.97 -5.36 6.78
C GLY A 208 3.34 -6.76 6.84
N ARG A 209 3.42 -7.46 7.97
CA ARG A 209 2.70 -8.75 8.14
C ARG A 209 1.18 -8.63 7.99
N ALA A 210 0.61 -7.48 8.30
CA ALA A 210 -0.83 -7.26 8.20
C ALA A 210 -1.24 -6.73 6.82
N LEU A 211 -0.41 -5.87 6.21
CA LEU A 211 -0.78 -5.06 5.04
C LEU A 211 -0.12 -5.48 3.73
N THR A 212 1.00 -6.21 3.75
CA THR A 212 1.71 -6.61 2.53
C THR A 212 1.13 -7.92 1.98
N VAL A 213 0.99 -7.99 0.66
CA VAL A 213 0.77 -9.22 -0.10
C VAL A 213 2.11 -9.60 -0.76
N ASP A 214 2.68 -10.73 -0.36
CA ASP A 214 3.91 -11.28 -0.98
C ASP A 214 3.52 -12.49 -1.83
N ASP A 215 3.07 -12.21 -3.05
CA ASP A 215 2.65 -13.21 -4.02
C ASP A 215 3.52 -13.08 -5.28
N PRO A 216 4.35 -14.09 -5.63
CA PRO A 216 5.20 -14.04 -6.81
C PRO A 216 4.46 -13.74 -8.11
N ILE A 217 3.16 -14.06 -8.20
CA ILE A 217 2.35 -13.79 -9.39
C ILE A 217 2.21 -12.30 -9.70
N LEU A 218 2.40 -11.44 -8.69
CA LEU A 218 2.31 -9.98 -8.79
C LEU A 218 3.65 -9.30 -9.08
N ARG A 219 4.77 -10.04 -9.02
CA ARG A 219 6.10 -9.47 -9.20
C ARG A 219 6.31 -9.08 -10.66
N GLN A 220 6.95 -7.94 -10.86
CA GLN A 220 7.30 -7.45 -12.19
C GLN A 220 8.73 -6.95 -12.21
N GLU A 221 9.44 -7.25 -13.29
CA GLU A 221 10.73 -6.63 -13.60
C GLU A 221 10.49 -5.51 -14.60
N ALA A 222 10.88 -4.30 -14.22
CA ALA A 222 10.64 -3.09 -14.98
C ALA A 222 11.68 -2.04 -14.59
N LEU A 223 12.04 -1.12 -15.49
CA LEU A 223 12.96 -0.02 -15.18
C LEU A 223 14.30 -0.51 -14.55
N GLY A 224 14.76 -1.71 -14.92
CA GLY A 224 15.97 -2.33 -14.38
C GLY A 224 15.88 -2.74 -12.89
N THR A 225 14.68 -2.87 -12.33
CA THR A 225 14.46 -3.26 -10.93
C THR A 225 13.26 -4.18 -10.77
N VAL A 226 13.15 -4.83 -9.60
CA VAL A 226 12.05 -5.75 -9.27
C VAL A 226 11.03 -5.03 -8.40
N PHE A 227 9.81 -4.93 -8.93
CA PHE A 227 8.62 -4.46 -8.21
C PHE A 227 7.93 -5.67 -7.56
N PRO A 228 7.85 -5.76 -6.22
CA PRO A 228 7.21 -6.88 -5.55
C PRO A 228 5.70 -6.97 -5.82
N ALA A 229 5.07 -5.85 -6.17
CA ALA A 229 3.66 -5.76 -6.52
C ALA A 229 3.39 -4.51 -7.39
N PRO A 230 2.32 -4.49 -8.20
CA PRO A 230 2.13 -3.48 -9.26
C PRO A 230 1.66 -2.10 -8.77
N LEU A 231 0.95 -2.05 -7.63
CA LEU A 231 0.41 -0.78 -7.10
C LEU A 231 1.42 -0.07 -6.20
N GLY A 232 1.80 1.14 -6.60
CA GLY A 232 2.62 2.06 -5.82
C GLY A 232 1.86 3.27 -5.28
N LEU A 233 2.51 4.00 -4.39
CA LEU A 233 2.03 5.30 -3.92
C LEU A 233 2.33 6.37 -4.97
N ALA A 234 1.31 7.13 -5.39
CA ALA A 234 1.49 8.23 -6.33
C ALA A 234 2.24 9.43 -5.71
N ALA A 235 2.94 10.21 -6.55
CA ALA A 235 3.50 11.49 -6.13
C ALA A 235 2.44 12.45 -5.55
N GLY A 236 2.92 13.36 -4.72
CA GLY A 236 2.15 14.35 -4.01
C GLY A 236 1.83 13.95 -2.57
N PHE A 237 1.95 12.66 -2.21
CA PHE A 237 1.75 12.22 -0.83
C PHE A 237 3.03 12.43 0.01
N ASP A 238 4.15 11.80 -0.37
CA ASP A 238 5.45 12.02 0.29
C ASP A 238 6.31 13.04 -0.49
N LYS A 239 5.96 14.32 -0.36
CA LYS A 239 6.60 15.41 -1.12
C LYS A 239 8.06 15.68 -0.74
N SER A 240 8.58 14.99 0.27
CA SER A 240 9.86 15.34 0.90
C SER A 240 10.73 14.13 1.21
N ALA A 241 10.37 12.94 0.75
CA ALA A 241 11.03 11.68 1.11
C ALA A 241 11.10 11.43 2.63
N ALA A 242 10.08 11.87 3.38
CA ALA A 242 10.07 11.79 4.83
C ALA A 242 9.66 10.41 5.36
N ALA A 243 9.00 9.59 4.54
CA ALA A 243 8.38 8.33 4.92
C ALA A 243 8.76 7.16 4.00
N VAL A 244 9.83 7.28 3.20
CA VAL A 244 10.23 6.26 2.21
C VAL A 244 10.40 4.85 2.77
N ARG A 245 10.78 4.74 4.06
CA ARG A 245 10.94 3.46 4.77
C ARG A 245 9.61 2.82 5.18
N SER A 246 8.51 3.55 5.08
CA SER A 246 7.20 3.11 5.54
C SER A 246 6.36 2.51 4.40
N TRP A 247 6.60 2.88 3.14
CA TRP A 247 5.66 2.56 2.06
C TRP A 247 5.56 1.08 1.72
N GLY A 248 6.69 0.36 1.70
CA GLY A 248 6.69 -1.11 1.57
C GLY A 248 5.90 -1.80 2.69
N PRO A 249 6.23 -1.53 3.97
CA PRO A 249 5.43 -2.00 5.11
C PRO A 249 3.94 -1.64 5.07
N MET A 250 3.59 -0.50 4.46
CA MET A 250 2.19 -0.09 4.27
C MET A 250 1.48 -0.83 3.12
N GLY A 251 2.16 -1.82 2.50
CA GLY A 251 1.60 -2.68 1.47
C GLY A 251 1.80 -2.18 0.05
N PHE A 252 2.41 -1.01 -0.18
CA PHE A 252 2.69 -0.55 -1.54
C PHE A 252 3.88 -1.31 -2.14
N GLY A 253 3.80 -1.63 -3.43
CA GLY A 253 4.88 -2.30 -4.15
C GLY A 253 6.04 -1.36 -4.52
N TYR A 254 5.79 -0.06 -4.58
CA TYR A 254 6.79 1.01 -4.77
C TYR A 254 6.22 2.36 -4.32
N ALA A 255 7.03 3.41 -4.31
CA ALA A 255 6.53 4.77 -4.01
C ALA A 255 7.19 5.83 -4.89
N GLU A 256 6.38 6.75 -5.41
CA GLU A 256 6.85 7.94 -6.09
C GLU A 256 6.85 9.13 -5.12
N ILE A 257 8.03 9.63 -4.75
CA ILE A 257 8.19 10.81 -3.89
C ILE A 257 8.10 12.11 -4.69
N GLY A 258 7.87 13.23 -4.00
CA GLY A 258 7.75 14.55 -4.62
C GLY A 258 6.30 14.93 -4.93
N THR A 259 6.02 15.86 -5.85
CA THR A 259 6.97 16.53 -6.74
C THR A 259 7.98 17.40 -6.00
N ILE A 260 9.26 17.21 -6.32
CA ILE A 260 10.39 17.99 -5.82
C ILE A 260 10.82 18.97 -6.91
N THR A 261 11.13 20.21 -6.52
CA THR A 261 11.60 21.24 -7.45
C THR A 261 13.08 21.53 -7.20
N GLY A 262 13.75 22.19 -8.15
CA GLY A 262 15.18 22.51 -8.00
C GLY A 262 15.43 23.31 -6.72
N GLN A 263 14.58 24.30 -6.46
CA GLN A 263 14.63 25.12 -5.25
C GLN A 263 13.47 24.79 -4.29
N ALA A 264 13.64 25.11 -3.01
CA ALA A 264 12.57 24.97 -2.03
C ALA A 264 11.44 25.97 -2.28
N GLN A 265 10.19 25.56 -2.07
CA GLN A 265 9.04 26.47 -2.15
C GLN A 265 7.90 26.07 -1.21
N PRO A 266 7.18 27.06 -0.63
CA PRO A 266 6.09 26.79 0.32
C PRO A 266 4.80 26.27 -0.34
N GLY A 267 4.71 26.38 -1.68
CA GLY A 267 3.51 26.15 -2.48
C GLY A 267 2.49 27.29 -2.40
N ASN A 268 1.28 27.06 -2.90
CA ASN A 268 0.22 28.09 -2.93
C ASN A 268 -0.36 28.35 -1.52
N PRO A 269 -1.02 29.50 -1.26
CA PRO A 269 -1.62 29.81 0.04
C PRO A 269 -2.67 28.77 0.50
N LYS A 270 -2.78 28.55 1.82
CA LYS A 270 -3.79 27.67 2.43
C LYS A 270 -5.11 28.43 2.63
N PRO A 271 -6.28 27.75 2.63
CA PRO A 271 -6.50 26.33 2.34
C PRO A 271 -6.40 25.99 0.85
N ARG A 272 -5.84 24.82 0.55
CA ARG A 272 -5.45 24.40 -0.80
C ARG A 272 -5.66 22.90 -1.09
N LEU A 273 -6.30 22.19 -0.17
CA LEU A 273 -6.70 20.79 -0.33
C LEU A 273 -8.09 20.63 0.26
N PHE A 274 -9.00 20.13 -0.57
CA PHE A 274 -10.43 20.01 -0.30
C PHE A 274 -10.90 18.60 -0.60
N ARG A 275 -11.93 18.15 0.12
CA ARG A 275 -12.57 16.85 -0.10
C ARG A 275 -13.96 17.09 -0.66
N LEU A 276 -14.29 16.43 -1.75
CA LEU A 276 -15.66 16.26 -2.23
C LEU A 276 -16.11 14.86 -1.82
N THR A 277 -16.64 14.75 -0.60
CA THR A 277 -16.90 13.44 0.02
C THR A 277 -18.01 12.67 -0.69
N ALA A 278 -19.01 13.38 -1.23
CA ALA A 278 -20.05 12.80 -2.06
C ALA A 278 -19.42 12.09 -3.26
N ASP A 279 -18.42 12.69 -3.90
CA ASP A 279 -17.72 12.18 -5.07
C ASP A 279 -16.58 11.21 -4.77
N ARG A 280 -16.25 11.01 -3.49
CA ARG A 280 -15.01 10.34 -3.06
C ARG A 280 -13.75 10.95 -3.71
N ALA A 281 -13.78 12.26 -3.90
CA ALA A 281 -12.78 12.99 -4.66
C ALA A 281 -12.04 14.02 -3.81
N LEU A 282 -10.92 14.52 -4.36
CA LEU A 282 -10.16 15.64 -3.80
C LEU A 282 -9.99 16.72 -4.85
N ILE A 283 -10.08 17.98 -4.44
CA ILE A 283 -9.61 19.12 -5.24
C ILE A 283 -8.38 19.69 -4.54
N ASN A 284 -7.28 19.85 -5.26
CA ASN A 284 -6.05 20.39 -4.69
C ASN A 284 -5.43 21.46 -5.58
N ARG A 285 -4.96 22.53 -4.94
CA ARG A 285 -4.20 23.62 -5.56
C ARG A 285 -2.85 23.83 -4.88
N MET A 286 -2.14 22.74 -4.60
CA MET A 286 -0.99 22.77 -3.67
C MET A 286 0.22 23.56 -4.19
N GLY A 287 0.49 23.53 -5.50
CA GLY A 287 1.60 24.26 -6.14
C GLY A 287 2.99 23.78 -5.70
N PHE A 288 3.24 22.47 -5.70
CA PHE A 288 4.54 21.85 -5.37
C PHE A 288 5.18 22.36 -4.06
N ASN A 289 4.47 22.35 -2.93
CA ASN A 289 5.10 22.63 -1.64
C ASN A 289 6.15 21.54 -1.27
N ASN A 290 7.43 21.89 -1.27
CA ASN A 290 8.52 20.94 -1.07
C ASN A 290 9.82 21.64 -0.60
N PRO A 291 10.78 20.91 0.01
CA PRO A 291 11.99 21.51 0.59
C PRO A 291 13.14 21.69 -0.41
N GLY A 292 12.93 21.45 -1.71
CA GLY A 292 13.95 21.52 -2.75
C GLY A 292 14.73 20.21 -2.94
N ALA A 293 15.44 20.12 -4.06
CA ALA A 293 16.16 18.92 -4.48
C ALA A 293 17.30 18.56 -3.51
N ASP A 294 18.15 19.52 -3.12
CA ASP A 294 19.32 19.27 -2.25
C ASP A 294 18.93 18.73 -0.86
N ALA A 295 17.94 19.37 -0.23
CA ALA A 295 17.45 18.94 1.08
C ALA A 295 16.76 17.57 1.03
N THR A 296 16.05 17.30 -0.07
CA THR A 296 15.40 15.99 -0.28
C THR A 296 16.42 14.90 -0.54
N ALA A 297 17.44 15.14 -1.37
CA ALA A 297 18.52 14.20 -1.64
C ALA A 297 19.26 13.80 -0.36
N THR A 298 19.58 14.78 0.50
CA THR A 298 20.22 14.52 1.79
C THR A 298 19.34 13.62 2.68
N ARG A 299 18.04 13.89 2.76
CA ARG A 299 17.09 13.09 3.55
C ARG A 299 16.94 11.68 2.99
N LEU A 300 16.76 11.56 1.68
CA LEU A 300 16.59 10.28 0.99
C LEU A 300 17.85 9.41 1.15
N GLY A 301 19.04 9.96 0.93
CA GLY A 301 20.30 9.24 1.12
C GLY A 301 20.47 8.71 2.55
N LYS A 302 20.09 9.49 3.57
CA LYS A 302 20.09 9.03 4.96
C LYS A 302 19.10 7.89 5.18
N ALA A 303 17.89 8.00 4.63
CA ALA A 303 16.86 6.97 4.75
C ALA A 303 17.32 5.65 4.10
N LEU A 304 17.87 5.69 2.90
CA LEU A 304 18.34 4.51 2.16
C LEU A 304 19.49 3.80 2.90
N ARG A 305 20.49 4.53 3.41
CA ARG A 305 21.58 3.93 4.22
C ARG A 305 21.09 3.21 5.48
N SER A 306 19.98 3.65 6.06
CA SER A 306 19.38 3.05 7.25
C SER A 306 18.40 1.90 6.95
N SER A 307 18.13 1.64 5.67
CA SER A 307 17.17 0.64 5.23
C SER A 307 17.83 -0.74 5.14
N ARG A 308 17.77 -1.52 6.23
CA ARG A 308 18.18 -2.93 6.25
C ARG A 308 17.20 -3.83 5.46
N GLY A 309 17.12 -3.67 4.14
CA GLY A 309 16.40 -4.60 3.25
C GLY A 309 14.87 -4.55 3.27
N HIS A 310 14.26 -3.40 3.62
CA HIS A 310 12.79 -3.20 3.59
C HIS A 310 12.34 -2.12 2.60
N ALA A 311 13.23 -1.70 1.69
CA ALA A 311 12.93 -0.66 0.72
C ALA A 311 12.27 -1.29 -0.51
N VAL A 312 11.11 -0.77 -0.87
CA VAL A 312 10.52 -0.94 -2.19
C VAL A 312 11.15 0.06 -3.16
N PRO A 313 11.05 -0.13 -4.49
CA PRO A 313 11.54 0.85 -5.45
C PRO A 313 11.00 2.26 -5.18
N ILE A 314 11.84 3.27 -5.38
CA ILE A 314 11.53 4.68 -5.16
C ILE A 314 11.67 5.47 -6.46
N GLY A 315 10.57 6.06 -6.92
CA GLY A 315 10.57 7.02 -8.03
C GLY A 315 10.73 8.45 -7.53
N ALA A 316 11.55 9.27 -8.20
CA ALA A 316 11.67 10.70 -7.91
C ALA A 316 10.85 11.52 -8.92
N ASN A 317 9.70 12.05 -8.48
CA ASN A 317 8.92 13.00 -9.29
C ASN A 317 9.53 14.40 -9.16
N ILE A 318 9.96 14.96 -10.28
CA ILE A 318 10.58 16.30 -10.36
C ILE A 318 9.70 17.26 -11.14
N GLY A 319 9.74 18.54 -10.77
CA GLY A 319 8.92 19.59 -11.35
C GLY A 319 9.66 20.91 -11.41
N LYS A 320 9.16 21.85 -12.21
CA LYS A 320 9.70 23.22 -12.28
C LYS A 320 9.40 24.01 -11.00
N THR A 321 10.42 24.62 -10.44
CA THR A 321 10.32 25.66 -9.40
C THR A 321 9.38 26.78 -9.87
N LYS A 322 8.46 27.23 -9.02
CA LYS A 322 7.44 28.22 -9.39
C LYS A 322 8.05 29.54 -9.87
N ALA A 323 9.10 30.02 -9.19
CA ALA A 323 9.77 31.29 -9.47
C ALA A 323 10.72 31.26 -10.68
N VAL A 324 10.99 30.08 -11.25
CA VAL A 324 11.85 29.93 -12.43
C VAL A 324 11.03 30.19 -13.68
N GLU A 325 11.51 31.02 -14.60
CA GLU A 325 10.87 31.26 -15.90
C GLU A 325 10.84 30.00 -16.77
N LEU A 326 9.88 29.90 -17.69
CA LEU A 326 9.73 28.70 -18.53
C LEU A 326 10.97 28.43 -19.40
N SER A 327 11.66 29.47 -19.87
CA SER A 327 12.90 29.35 -20.65
C SER A 327 14.05 28.71 -19.88
N ALA A 328 14.04 28.79 -18.55
CA ALA A 328 15.03 28.18 -17.66
C ALA A 328 14.54 26.88 -17.02
N ALA A 329 13.39 26.34 -17.48
CA ALA A 329 12.82 25.13 -16.91
C ALA A 329 13.75 23.92 -17.03
N ALA A 330 14.41 23.75 -18.18
CA ALA A 330 15.30 22.62 -18.44
C ALA A 330 16.44 22.54 -17.41
N ASP A 331 17.05 23.67 -17.05
CA ASP A 331 18.13 23.74 -16.06
C ASP A 331 17.64 23.40 -14.64
N ASP A 332 16.44 23.86 -14.27
CA ASP A 332 15.84 23.57 -12.96
C ASP A 332 15.45 22.08 -12.81
N TYR A 333 14.95 21.47 -13.90
CA TYR A 333 14.74 20.02 -13.97
C TYR A 333 16.05 19.24 -13.89
N THR A 334 17.08 19.69 -14.63
CA THR A 334 18.42 19.10 -14.64
C THR A 334 19.01 19.07 -13.23
N HIS A 335 18.94 20.20 -12.49
CA HIS A 335 19.40 20.24 -11.10
C HIS A 335 18.71 19.20 -10.23
N SER A 336 17.38 19.10 -10.33
CA SER A 336 16.61 18.11 -9.57
C SER A 336 17.00 16.67 -9.93
N ALA A 337 17.19 16.39 -11.22
CA ALA A 337 17.59 15.08 -11.73
C ALA A 337 19.00 14.69 -11.27
N THR A 338 19.98 15.59 -11.36
CA THR A 338 21.36 15.34 -10.89
C THR A 338 21.40 15.04 -9.40
N ARG A 339 20.57 15.71 -8.59
CA ARG A 339 20.55 15.49 -7.13
C ARG A 339 19.83 14.22 -6.72
N LEU A 340 18.74 13.85 -7.39
CA LEU A 340 17.86 12.77 -6.96
C LEU A 340 18.08 11.47 -7.73
N GLY A 341 18.49 11.53 -9.00
CA GLY A 341 18.71 10.37 -9.87
C GLY A 341 19.60 9.30 -9.23
N PRO A 342 20.79 9.62 -8.69
CA PRO A 342 21.63 8.61 -8.03
C PRO A 342 20.99 7.90 -6.83
N LEU A 343 19.90 8.42 -6.28
CA LEU A 343 19.20 7.93 -5.10
C LEU A 343 17.82 7.31 -5.40
N ALA A 344 17.35 7.37 -6.65
CA ALA A 344 16.02 6.91 -7.04
C ALA A 344 16.12 5.83 -8.12
N ASP A 345 15.23 4.84 -8.08
CA ASP A 345 15.19 3.75 -9.06
C ASP A 345 14.73 4.24 -10.45
N PHE A 346 13.93 5.30 -10.48
CA PHE A 346 13.52 5.98 -11.71
C PHE A 346 13.19 7.45 -11.42
N VAL A 347 13.18 8.27 -12.47
CA VAL A 347 12.86 9.71 -12.41
C VAL A 347 11.60 9.98 -13.22
N VAL A 348 10.72 10.85 -12.72
CA VAL A 348 9.48 11.24 -13.40
C VAL A 348 9.45 12.75 -13.60
N VAL A 349 9.50 13.20 -14.86
CA VAL A 349 9.37 14.60 -15.25
C VAL A 349 7.89 15.00 -15.23
N ASN A 350 7.52 15.93 -14.35
CA ASN A 350 6.13 16.33 -14.14
C ASN A 350 5.81 17.70 -14.75
N VAL A 351 5.22 17.67 -15.94
CA VAL A 351 4.73 18.85 -16.68
C VAL A 351 3.21 19.01 -16.61
N SER A 352 2.52 18.27 -15.74
CA SER A 352 1.05 18.11 -15.81
C SER A 352 0.25 18.73 -14.66
N SER A 353 0.92 19.31 -13.66
CA SER A 353 0.24 19.96 -12.52
C SER A 353 -0.55 21.20 -12.99
N PRO A 354 -1.86 21.29 -12.73
CA PRO A 354 -2.66 22.49 -13.03
C PRO A 354 -2.38 23.66 -12.06
N ASN A 355 -1.58 23.42 -11.01
CA ASN A 355 -1.44 24.33 -9.87
C ASN A 355 -0.21 25.24 -9.94
N THR A 356 0.56 25.12 -11.02
CA THR A 356 1.73 25.92 -11.33
C THR A 356 1.41 26.63 -12.66
N PRO A 357 1.23 27.96 -12.67
CA PRO A 357 0.88 28.70 -13.89
C PRO A 357 1.84 28.40 -15.04
N GLY A 358 1.30 28.20 -16.25
CA GLY A 358 2.05 27.90 -17.46
C GLY A 358 2.72 26.52 -17.53
N LEU A 359 2.65 25.69 -16.46
CA LEU A 359 3.38 24.41 -16.45
C LEU A 359 2.83 23.42 -17.49
N ARG A 360 1.51 23.41 -17.71
CA ARG A 360 0.89 22.51 -18.68
C ARG A 360 1.22 22.85 -20.14
N ASP A 361 1.66 24.07 -20.40
CA ASP A 361 2.12 24.51 -21.72
C ASP A 361 3.43 23.79 -22.10
N LEU A 362 4.21 23.34 -21.10
CA LEU A 362 5.40 22.51 -21.29
C LEU A 362 5.08 21.10 -21.81
N GLN A 363 3.81 20.71 -21.95
CA GLN A 363 3.43 19.43 -22.56
C GLN A 363 3.43 19.50 -24.09
N ALA A 364 3.44 20.70 -24.68
CA ALA A 364 3.68 20.84 -26.12
C ALA A 364 5.07 20.31 -26.50
N VAL A 365 5.16 19.56 -27.60
CA VAL A 365 6.35 18.80 -28.00
C VAL A 365 7.60 19.69 -28.07
N GLU A 366 7.46 20.90 -28.59
CA GLU A 366 8.54 21.87 -28.78
C GLU A 366 9.16 22.32 -27.46
N GLN A 367 8.34 22.41 -26.40
CA GLN A 367 8.77 22.81 -25.06
C GLN A 367 9.22 21.60 -24.23
N LEU A 368 8.59 20.45 -24.43
CA LEU A 368 8.89 19.23 -23.68
C LEU A 368 10.23 18.61 -24.09
N ARG A 369 10.51 18.56 -25.39
CA ARG A 369 11.73 17.95 -25.95
C ARG A 369 13.03 18.42 -25.28
N PRO A 370 13.32 19.74 -25.17
CA PRO A 370 14.57 20.19 -24.54
C PRO A 370 14.65 19.80 -23.05
N ILE A 371 13.52 19.77 -22.33
CA ILE A 371 13.49 19.35 -20.93
C ILE A 371 13.83 17.86 -20.80
N LEU A 372 13.20 17.01 -21.61
CA LEU A 372 13.44 15.56 -21.59
C LEU A 372 14.89 15.23 -21.95
N ALA A 373 15.43 15.88 -23.00
CA ALA A 373 16.81 15.71 -23.40
C ALA A 373 17.80 16.10 -22.29
N ALA A 374 17.57 17.25 -21.64
CA ALA A 374 18.42 17.72 -20.55
C ALA A 374 18.38 16.78 -19.32
N VAL A 375 17.18 16.32 -18.93
CA VAL A 375 17.03 15.39 -17.80
C VAL A 375 17.68 14.05 -18.10
N ARG A 376 17.52 13.49 -19.31
CA ARG A 376 18.18 12.24 -19.70
C ARG A 376 19.70 12.36 -19.68
N ALA A 377 20.25 13.50 -20.10
CA ALA A 377 21.68 13.74 -20.02
C ALA A 377 22.20 13.87 -18.57
N ALA A 378 21.31 14.19 -17.61
CA ALA A 378 21.65 14.43 -16.22
C ALA A 378 21.61 13.17 -15.33
N THR A 379 21.04 12.06 -15.81
CA THR A 379 20.90 10.83 -15.02
C THR A 379 20.89 9.57 -15.88
N ASP A 380 21.56 8.53 -15.39
CA ASP A 380 21.53 7.19 -16.01
C ASP A 380 20.29 6.37 -15.60
N ARG A 381 19.43 6.91 -14.72
CA ARG A 381 18.21 6.20 -14.30
C ARG A 381 17.12 6.29 -15.37
N PRO A 382 16.24 5.29 -15.47
CA PRO A 382 15.06 5.36 -16.33
C PRO A 382 14.25 6.64 -16.09
N VAL A 383 13.98 7.39 -17.16
CA VAL A 383 13.22 8.64 -17.11
C VAL A 383 11.84 8.42 -17.71
N LEU A 384 10.82 8.82 -16.98
CA LEU A 384 9.42 8.83 -17.41
C LEU A 384 8.90 10.27 -17.48
N VAL A 385 7.83 10.50 -18.23
CA VAL A 385 7.08 11.77 -18.21
C VAL A 385 5.67 11.56 -17.66
N LYS A 386 5.17 12.50 -16.85
CA LYS A 386 3.81 12.46 -16.30
C LYS A 386 2.91 13.50 -16.96
N ILE A 387 1.86 13.03 -17.62
CA ILE A 387 0.94 13.86 -18.42
C ILE A 387 -0.40 14.14 -17.73
N ALA A 388 -1.08 15.19 -18.17
CA ALA A 388 -2.42 15.56 -17.71
C ALA A 388 -3.49 14.76 -18.48
N PRO A 389 -4.64 14.46 -17.84
CA PRO A 389 -5.77 13.82 -18.53
C PRO A 389 -6.50 14.78 -19.47
N ASP A 390 -6.24 16.09 -19.35
CA ASP A 390 -6.96 17.16 -20.04
C ASP A 390 -6.30 17.57 -21.36
N LEU A 391 -5.35 16.76 -21.87
CA LEU A 391 -4.77 16.95 -23.21
C LEU A 391 -5.78 16.53 -24.29
N ALA A 392 -5.69 17.17 -25.45
CA ALA A 392 -6.36 16.65 -26.63
C ALA A 392 -5.72 15.30 -27.01
N ASP A 393 -6.50 14.48 -27.69
CA ASP A 393 -6.08 13.12 -28.05
C ASP A 393 -4.85 13.12 -28.98
N ASP A 394 -4.76 14.06 -29.91
CA ASP A 394 -3.58 14.22 -30.78
C ASP A 394 -2.34 14.68 -30.00
N ASP A 395 -2.52 15.48 -28.94
CA ASP A 395 -1.41 15.88 -28.06
C ASP A 395 -0.90 14.70 -27.22
N VAL A 396 -1.79 13.79 -26.81
CA VAL A 396 -1.41 12.54 -26.12
C VAL A 396 -0.53 11.70 -27.04
N ASP A 397 -0.91 11.55 -28.30
CA ASP A 397 -0.13 10.80 -29.29
C ASP A 397 1.23 11.47 -29.57
N ALA A 398 1.23 12.80 -29.71
CA ALA A 398 2.45 13.55 -29.94
C ALA A 398 3.46 13.42 -28.79
N VAL A 399 2.99 13.40 -27.53
CA VAL A 399 3.84 13.12 -26.37
C VAL A 399 4.31 11.67 -26.35
N ALA A 400 3.48 10.72 -26.77
CA ALA A 400 3.85 9.31 -26.87
C ALA A 400 4.97 9.09 -27.90
N ASP A 401 4.83 9.68 -29.09
CA ASP A 401 5.84 9.64 -30.16
C ASP A 401 7.15 10.29 -29.70
N LEU A 402 7.06 11.46 -29.05
CA LEU A 402 8.22 12.13 -28.47
C LEU A 402 8.92 11.26 -27.42
N ALA A 403 8.18 10.57 -26.56
CA ALA A 403 8.73 9.71 -25.52
C ALA A 403 9.52 8.53 -26.12
N VAL A 404 9.00 7.92 -27.20
CA VAL A 404 9.73 6.87 -27.96
C VAL A 404 10.98 7.46 -28.61
N GLU A 405 10.83 8.55 -29.36
CA GLU A 405 11.95 9.19 -30.10
C GLU A 405 13.09 9.62 -29.16
N THR A 406 12.74 10.16 -27.99
CA THR A 406 13.72 10.62 -27.00
C THR A 406 14.23 9.50 -26.12
N GLY A 407 13.80 8.25 -26.31
CA GLY A 407 14.26 7.10 -25.52
C GLY A 407 13.91 7.21 -24.04
N LEU A 408 12.72 7.73 -23.72
CA LEU A 408 12.17 7.62 -22.38
C LEU A 408 11.87 6.16 -22.06
N ALA A 409 11.90 5.83 -20.76
CA ALA A 409 11.54 4.49 -20.31
C ALA A 409 10.04 4.28 -20.19
N GLY A 410 9.23 5.36 -20.15
CA GLY A 410 7.80 5.23 -19.96
C GLY A 410 7.02 6.53 -19.73
N ILE A 411 5.72 6.38 -19.55
CA ILE A 411 4.77 7.48 -19.32
C ILE A 411 3.90 7.17 -18.09
N VAL A 412 3.68 8.18 -17.25
CA VAL A 412 2.72 8.14 -16.14
C VAL A 412 1.43 8.85 -16.55
N ALA A 413 0.35 8.09 -16.71
CA ALA A 413 -0.96 8.57 -17.16
C ALA A 413 -2.02 8.27 -16.08
N THR A 414 -2.56 9.24 -15.35
CA THR A 414 -2.45 10.69 -15.53
C THR A 414 -2.35 11.43 -14.20
N ASN A 415 -2.10 12.74 -14.28
CA ASN A 415 -2.31 13.66 -13.18
C ASN A 415 -3.82 13.94 -12.95
N THR A 416 -4.13 14.90 -12.08
CA THR A 416 -5.50 15.37 -11.81
C THR A 416 -6.14 16.10 -12.99
N THR A 417 -7.47 16.05 -13.11
CA THR A 417 -8.25 16.78 -14.13
C THR A 417 -8.71 18.15 -13.65
N ILE A 418 -8.88 19.11 -14.56
CA ILE A 418 -9.58 20.37 -14.26
C ILE A 418 -11.09 20.30 -14.54
N SER A 419 -11.56 19.23 -15.19
CA SER A 419 -12.98 19.01 -15.41
C SER A 419 -13.75 18.93 -14.09
N ARG A 420 -14.99 19.40 -14.13
CA ARG A 420 -15.98 19.36 -13.04
C ARG A 420 -17.29 18.69 -13.47
N ALA A 421 -17.31 18.10 -14.67
CA ALA A 421 -18.48 17.42 -15.20
C ALA A 421 -18.83 16.18 -14.34
N GLY A 422 -20.12 15.91 -14.18
CA GLY A 422 -20.61 14.70 -13.51
C GLY A 422 -20.42 14.65 -11.99
N LEU A 423 -20.04 15.76 -11.33
CA LEU A 423 -19.91 15.80 -9.88
C LEU A 423 -21.27 15.75 -9.17
N ARG A 424 -21.33 14.98 -8.09
CA ARG A 424 -22.47 14.89 -7.16
C ARG A 424 -22.41 15.96 -6.07
N SER A 425 -21.23 16.47 -5.73
CA SER A 425 -21.10 17.63 -4.84
C SER A 425 -21.79 18.86 -5.42
N SER A 426 -22.34 19.70 -4.53
CA SER A 426 -23.07 20.90 -4.97
C SER A 426 -22.12 21.91 -5.65
N PRO A 427 -22.63 22.76 -6.56
CA PRO A 427 -21.83 23.82 -7.18
C PRO A 427 -21.14 24.74 -6.16
N GLU A 428 -21.78 25.01 -5.03
CA GLU A 428 -21.21 25.80 -3.94
C GLU A 428 -19.99 25.11 -3.30
N GLN A 429 -20.08 23.80 -3.03
CA GLN A 429 -18.95 23.02 -2.50
C GLN A 429 -17.76 23.03 -3.47
N VAL A 430 -18.03 22.87 -4.77
CA VAL A 430 -17.01 22.90 -5.82
C VAL A 430 -16.39 24.29 -5.93
N SER A 431 -17.19 25.35 -5.96
CA SER A 431 -16.71 26.73 -6.02
C SER A 431 -15.83 27.08 -4.82
N LYS A 432 -16.23 26.69 -3.60
CA LYS A 432 -15.43 26.88 -2.39
C LYS A 432 -14.07 26.18 -2.46
N ALA A 433 -14.02 25.03 -3.15
CA ALA A 433 -12.80 24.29 -3.39
C ALA A 433 -11.92 24.90 -4.49
N GLY A 434 -12.43 25.77 -5.35
CA GLY A 434 -11.70 26.59 -6.33
C GLY A 434 -10.98 25.83 -7.45
N ASP A 435 -10.08 26.55 -8.15
CA ASP A 435 -9.47 26.13 -9.42
C ASP A 435 -8.24 25.24 -9.22
N GLY A 436 -8.44 24.08 -8.60
CA GLY A 436 -7.41 23.05 -8.43
C GLY A 436 -7.55 21.85 -9.38
N GLY A 437 -6.65 20.89 -9.25
CA GLY A 437 -6.81 19.58 -9.86
C GLY A 437 -7.75 18.67 -9.06
N LEU A 438 -8.70 18.03 -9.74
CA LEU A 438 -9.62 17.01 -9.22
C LEU A 438 -9.03 15.60 -9.38
N SER A 439 -9.11 14.80 -8.32
CA SER A 439 -8.67 13.40 -8.29
C SER A 439 -9.74 12.49 -7.68
N GLY A 440 -9.58 11.18 -7.84
CA GLY A 440 -10.53 10.17 -7.37
C GLY A 440 -11.38 9.61 -8.52
N PRO A 441 -12.51 8.96 -8.23
CA PRO A 441 -13.35 8.34 -9.25
C PRO A 441 -13.72 9.25 -10.43
N PRO A 442 -13.98 10.57 -10.26
CA PRO A 442 -14.34 11.43 -11.40
C PRO A 442 -13.31 11.54 -12.52
N VAL A 443 -12.03 11.17 -12.31
CA VAL A 443 -11.01 11.16 -13.37
C VAL A 443 -10.77 9.75 -13.96
N ALA A 444 -11.42 8.71 -13.43
CA ALA A 444 -11.13 7.33 -13.77
C ALA A 444 -11.29 7.04 -15.27
N ASP A 445 -12.43 7.42 -15.85
CA ASP A 445 -12.77 7.13 -17.25
C ASP A 445 -11.81 7.82 -18.21
N ARG A 446 -11.52 9.11 -18.00
CA ARG A 446 -10.57 9.83 -18.86
C ARG A 446 -9.15 9.29 -18.70
N SER A 447 -8.73 8.98 -17.47
CA SER A 447 -7.42 8.37 -17.19
C SER A 447 -7.25 7.03 -17.94
N LEU A 448 -8.29 6.19 -17.93
CA LEU A 448 -8.30 4.92 -18.64
C LEU A 448 -8.34 5.09 -20.17
N ALA A 449 -9.11 6.05 -20.69
CA ALA A 449 -9.13 6.36 -22.12
C ALA A 449 -7.76 6.79 -22.63
N VAL A 450 -7.07 7.66 -21.88
CA VAL A 450 -5.69 8.09 -22.19
C VAL A 450 -4.74 6.89 -22.14
N LEU A 451 -4.85 6.01 -21.14
CA LEU A 451 -4.03 4.79 -21.05
C LEU A 451 -4.19 3.89 -22.28
N ARG A 452 -5.45 3.58 -22.66
CA ARG A 452 -5.74 2.74 -23.84
C ARG A 452 -5.18 3.36 -25.12
N ARG A 453 -5.29 4.67 -25.27
CA ARG A 453 -4.75 5.40 -26.42
C ARG A 453 -3.23 5.30 -26.46
N LEU A 454 -2.56 5.57 -25.34
CA LEU A 454 -1.11 5.43 -25.22
C LEU A 454 -0.67 4.00 -25.59
N TYR A 455 -1.29 2.97 -25.01
CA TYR A 455 -0.91 1.58 -25.31
C TYR A 455 -1.19 1.20 -26.77
N ALA A 456 -2.30 1.65 -27.35
CA ALA A 456 -2.56 1.44 -28.77
C ALA A 456 -1.51 2.12 -29.68
N ARG A 457 -0.90 3.21 -29.21
CA ARG A 457 0.12 3.96 -29.96
C ARG A 457 1.52 3.38 -29.83
N VAL A 458 1.94 2.99 -28.62
CA VAL A 458 3.34 2.62 -28.33
C VAL A 458 3.53 1.14 -27.99
N GLY A 459 2.45 0.39 -27.76
CA GLY A 459 2.51 -1.01 -27.35
C GLY A 459 3.47 -1.24 -26.19
N ASP A 460 4.41 -2.15 -26.39
CA ASP A 460 5.41 -2.53 -25.39
C ASP A 460 6.73 -1.72 -25.51
N ASP A 461 6.82 -0.74 -26.42
CA ASP A 461 8.02 0.11 -26.59
C ASP A 461 8.24 1.05 -25.40
N LEU A 462 7.19 1.37 -24.64
CA LEU A 462 7.25 2.19 -23.43
C LEU A 462 6.53 1.52 -22.26
N LEU A 463 7.10 1.64 -21.07
CA LEU A 463 6.40 1.27 -19.85
C LEU A 463 5.29 2.28 -19.54
N LEU A 464 4.06 1.80 -19.33
CA LEU A 464 2.93 2.65 -18.94
C LEU A 464 2.62 2.49 -17.45
N VAL A 465 2.56 3.61 -16.74
CA VAL A 465 2.11 3.67 -15.34
C VAL A 465 0.74 4.33 -15.27
N SER A 466 -0.28 3.59 -14.86
CA SER A 466 -1.64 4.12 -14.74
C SER A 466 -1.91 4.74 -13.37
N ALA A 467 -2.43 5.96 -13.36
CA ALA A 467 -2.80 6.73 -12.18
C ALA A 467 -4.11 7.48 -12.41
N GLY A 468 -4.99 7.52 -11.39
CA GLY A 468 -6.23 8.30 -11.44
C GLY A 468 -7.48 7.43 -11.29
N GLY A 469 -8.16 7.59 -10.14
CA GLY A 469 -9.46 6.97 -9.91
C GLY A 469 -9.47 5.47 -9.63
N ILE A 470 -8.32 4.83 -9.45
CA ILE A 470 -8.23 3.43 -9.02
C ILE A 470 -8.67 3.36 -7.55
N GLU A 471 -9.79 2.69 -7.26
CA GLU A 471 -10.30 2.45 -5.90
C GLU A 471 -10.38 0.96 -5.56
N THR A 472 -10.51 0.09 -6.55
CA THR A 472 -10.77 -1.34 -6.39
C THR A 472 -9.79 -2.21 -7.18
N ALA A 473 -9.81 -3.51 -6.90
CA ALA A 473 -9.07 -4.50 -7.68
C ALA A 473 -9.63 -4.65 -9.12
N ASP A 474 -10.92 -4.36 -9.34
CA ASP A 474 -11.52 -4.34 -10.68
C ASP A 474 -10.96 -3.18 -11.50
N ASP A 475 -10.94 -1.97 -10.93
CA ASP A 475 -10.34 -0.81 -11.60
C ASP A 475 -8.87 -1.09 -11.94
N ALA A 476 -8.12 -1.63 -10.98
CA ALA A 476 -6.71 -1.96 -11.15
C ALA A 476 -6.51 -2.99 -12.26
N TRP A 477 -7.34 -4.03 -12.30
CA TRP A 477 -7.29 -5.07 -13.33
C TRP A 477 -7.58 -4.52 -14.72
N GLU A 478 -8.58 -3.66 -14.84
CA GLU A 478 -8.88 -2.98 -16.09
C GLU A 478 -7.69 -2.17 -16.60
N ARG A 479 -6.93 -1.52 -15.71
CA ARG A 479 -5.70 -0.79 -16.09
C ARG A 479 -4.61 -1.72 -16.59
N ILE A 480 -4.39 -2.85 -15.93
CA ILE A 480 -3.41 -3.86 -16.37
C ILE A 480 -3.77 -4.36 -17.77
N LEU A 481 -5.02 -4.78 -17.98
CA LEU A 481 -5.50 -5.27 -19.28
C LEU A 481 -5.41 -4.20 -20.38
N ALA A 482 -5.56 -2.92 -20.03
CA ALA A 482 -5.43 -1.78 -20.93
C ALA A 482 -3.98 -1.38 -21.24
N GLY A 483 -2.98 -2.08 -20.69
CA GLY A 483 -1.56 -1.87 -21.02
C GLY A 483 -0.71 -1.25 -19.92
N ALA A 484 -1.26 -1.01 -18.72
CA ALA A 484 -0.45 -0.52 -17.62
C ALA A 484 0.43 -1.64 -17.05
N THR A 485 1.74 -1.43 -17.03
CA THR A 485 2.69 -2.29 -16.31
C THR A 485 2.61 -2.02 -14.81
N LEU A 486 2.59 -0.74 -14.40
CA LEU A 486 2.52 -0.34 -13.00
C LEU A 486 1.29 0.55 -12.74
N LEU A 487 0.86 0.59 -11.48
CA LEU A 487 -0.31 1.36 -11.05
C LEU A 487 0.08 2.34 -9.93
N GLN A 488 -0.64 3.45 -9.81
CA GLN A 488 -0.47 4.42 -8.71
C GLN A 488 -1.79 4.77 -8.01
N GLY A 489 -1.78 4.67 -6.68
CA GLY A 489 -2.89 5.06 -5.81
C GLY A 489 -2.61 6.33 -5.02
N TYR A 490 -3.64 7.17 -4.86
CA TYR A 490 -3.65 8.31 -3.92
C TYR A 490 -5.01 8.44 -3.25
N THR A 491 -6.05 8.81 -4.02
CA THR A 491 -7.38 9.07 -3.46
C THR A 491 -8.02 7.79 -2.92
N GLY A 492 -7.87 6.67 -3.63
CA GLY A 492 -8.28 5.35 -3.14
C GLY A 492 -7.66 5.02 -1.78
N PHE A 493 -6.40 5.39 -1.52
CA PHE A 493 -5.78 5.19 -0.20
C PHE A 493 -6.40 6.09 0.89
N ILE A 494 -6.79 7.32 0.57
CA ILE A 494 -7.46 8.22 1.53
C ILE A 494 -8.86 7.74 1.89
N TYR A 495 -9.59 7.13 0.96
CA TYR A 495 -10.95 6.66 1.23
C TYR A 495 -11.01 5.19 1.66
N GLY A 496 -10.07 4.34 1.22
CA GLY A 496 -9.95 2.91 1.52
C GLY A 496 -9.05 2.60 2.71
N GLY A 497 -8.18 3.52 3.12
CA GLY A 497 -7.38 3.40 4.33
C GLY A 497 -6.23 2.38 4.23
N PRO A 498 -5.71 1.92 5.38
CA PRO A 498 -4.50 1.09 5.44
C PRO A 498 -4.57 -0.23 4.66
N LEU A 499 -5.76 -0.79 4.44
CA LEU A 499 -5.93 -2.04 3.70
C LEU A 499 -5.98 -1.87 2.18
N TYR A 500 -6.11 -0.64 1.69
CA TYR A 500 -6.31 -0.34 0.26
C TYR A 500 -5.32 -1.06 -0.67
N ALA A 501 -4.02 -0.97 -0.39
CA ALA A 501 -3.01 -1.62 -1.24
C ALA A 501 -3.11 -3.14 -1.17
N LYS A 502 -3.33 -3.68 0.03
CA LYS A 502 -3.53 -5.11 0.28
C LYS A 502 -4.70 -5.67 -0.52
N ASP A 503 -5.85 -5.01 -0.43
CA ASP A 503 -7.08 -5.48 -1.05
C ASP A 503 -6.97 -5.45 -2.59
N ILE A 504 -6.31 -4.42 -3.15
CA ILE A 504 -6.00 -4.36 -4.58
C ILE A 504 -5.06 -5.50 -5.00
N HIS A 505 -3.94 -5.70 -4.28
CA HIS A 505 -2.98 -6.74 -4.64
C HIS A 505 -3.57 -8.14 -4.53
N ALA A 506 -4.29 -8.43 -3.45
CA ALA A 506 -4.97 -9.71 -3.27
C ALA A 506 -6.00 -9.96 -4.39
N GLY A 507 -6.80 -8.94 -4.73
CA GLY A 507 -7.76 -9.03 -5.83
C GLY A 507 -7.10 -9.19 -7.19
N LEU A 508 -6.00 -8.49 -7.47
CA LEU A 508 -5.22 -8.68 -8.70
C LEU A 508 -4.65 -10.10 -8.78
N ALA A 509 -4.08 -10.62 -7.68
CA ALA A 509 -3.52 -11.98 -7.68
C ALA A 509 -4.59 -13.04 -7.96
N ALA A 510 -5.80 -12.86 -7.43
CA ALA A 510 -6.95 -13.72 -7.73
C ALA A 510 -7.36 -13.61 -9.21
N LYS A 511 -7.40 -12.41 -9.77
CA LYS A 511 -7.77 -12.17 -11.18
C LYS A 511 -6.75 -12.72 -12.17
N VAL A 512 -5.45 -12.57 -11.89
CA VAL A 512 -4.39 -13.13 -12.73
C VAL A 512 -4.53 -14.66 -12.80
N ARG A 513 -4.72 -15.32 -11.65
CA ARG A 513 -4.98 -16.77 -11.59
C ARG A 513 -6.28 -17.16 -12.30
N GLY A 514 -7.37 -16.43 -12.03
CA GLY A 514 -8.69 -16.71 -12.61
C GLY A 514 -8.72 -16.55 -14.13
N ALA A 515 -7.87 -15.68 -14.69
CA ALA A 515 -7.69 -15.52 -16.12
C ALA A 515 -6.68 -16.51 -16.74
N GLY A 516 -6.06 -17.38 -15.94
CA GLY A 516 -5.13 -18.41 -16.40
C GLY A 516 -3.71 -17.93 -16.72
N PHE A 517 -3.34 -16.71 -16.32
CA PHE A 517 -1.98 -16.19 -16.52
C PHE A 517 -1.01 -16.72 -15.45
N ALA A 518 0.23 -16.99 -15.84
CA ALA A 518 1.29 -17.43 -14.92
C ALA A 518 1.92 -16.27 -14.15
N SER A 519 1.80 -15.04 -14.66
CA SER A 519 2.24 -13.81 -13.99
C SER A 519 1.38 -12.61 -14.42
N ILE A 520 1.35 -11.56 -13.60
CA ILE A 520 0.65 -10.33 -13.95
C ILE A 520 1.24 -9.66 -15.22
N ALA A 521 2.51 -9.88 -15.51
CA ALA A 521 3.16 -9.35 -16.71
C ALA A 521 2.48 -9.84 -18.00
N GLU A 522 2.01 -11.10 -18.03
CA GLU A 522 1.29 -11.66 -19.18
C GLU A 522 -0.09 -11.02 -19.40
N ALA A 523 -0.68 -10.46 -18.34
CA ALA A 523 -1.96 -9.78 -18.41
C ALA A 523 -1.83 -8.35 -18.97
N VAL A 524 -0.64 -7.76 -18.96
CA VAL A 524 -0.41 -6.40 -19.46
C VAL A 524 -0.80 -6.32 -20.93
N GLY A 525 -1.72 -5.40 -21.24
CA GLY A 525 -2.20 -5.16 -22.60
C GLY A 525 -3.07 -6.29 -23.18
N ALA A 526 -3.41 -7.33 -22.41
CA ALA A 526 -4.16 -8.48 -22.92
C ALA A 526 -5.54 -8.09 -23.47
N GLY A 527 -6.13 -6.99 -23.00
CA GLY A 527 -7.39 -6.46 -23.52
C GLY A 527 -7.30 -5.90 -24.95
N HIS A 528 -6.10 -5.55 -25.42
CA HIS A 528 -5.87 -5.14 -26.81
C HIS A 528 -5.67 -6.34 -27.74
N ARG A 529 -5.08 -7.44 -27.23
CA ARG A 529 -4.84 -8.65 -28.03
C ARG A 529 -6.13 -9.40 -28.35
N THR A 530 -7.10 -9.40 -27.42
CA THR A 530 -8.41 -10.04 -27.63
C THR A 530 -9.36 -9.25 -28.53
N ALA A 531 -9.14 -7.95 -28.72
CA ALA A 531 -9.95 -7.12 -29.62
C ALA A 531 -9.47 -7.15 -31.09
N ALA A 532 -8.26 -7.68 -31.33
CA ALA A 532 -7.61 -7.71 -32.64
C ALA A 532 -7.72 -9.08 -33.35
N GLY A 533 -8.33 -10.09 -32.72
CA GLY A 533 -8.66 -11.39 -33.30
C GLY A 533 -10.17 -11.61 -33.27
#